data_AF-A0A3S4ZRN7-F1
#
_entry.id   AF-A0A3S4ZRN7-F1
#
_cell.length_a   1.000
_cell.length_b   1.000
_cell.length_c   1.000
_cell.angle_alpha   90.00
_cell.angle_beta   90.00
_cell.angle_gamma   90.00
#
_symmetry.space_group_name_H-M   'P 1'
#
loop_
_entity.id
_entity.type
_entity.pdbx_description
1 polymer ?
#
loop_
_entity_poly.entity_id
_entity_poly.type
_entity_poly.pdbx_seq_one_letter_code
_entity_poly.pdbx_strand_id
1 'polypeptide(L)'
;MCRDAMTGKGVDRHLFALYVVSKYLRMESPFLKEILSEPWRLSTSQTPMEQSTDRRPPSGHPVLRFQPGGGFGPVADDGYGVSYIFSGDDAIFFHISSRHSSSLTVD
;
A
#
# COMPACT_ATOMS: atom_id res chain seq x y z
N MET A 1 -3.03 7.53 14.59
CA MET A 1 -3.43 7.15 13.22
C MET A 1 -3.23 5.66 12.94
N CYS A 2 -2.02 5.12 12.73
CA CYS A 2 -1.85 3.68 12.40
C CYS A 2 -2.46 2.75 13.47
N ARG A 3 -2.18 3.00 14.75
CA ARG A 3 -2.80 2.25 15.87
C ARG A 3 -4.32 2.29 15.79
N ASP A 4 -4.90 3.48 15.61
CA ASP A 4 -6.35 3.66 15.60
C ASP A 4 -6.98 2.91 14.41
N ALA A 5 -6.39 3.04 13.22
CA ALA A 5 -6.81 2.31 12.02
C ALA A 5 -6.71 0.79 12.21
N MET A 6 -5.63 0.28 12.81
CA MET A 6 -5.47 -1.15 13.15
C MET A 6 -6.49 -1.63 14.17
N THR A 7 -6.94 -0.76 15.08
CA THR A 7 -8.01 -1.06 16.06
C THR A 7 -9.43 -0.75 15.55
N GLY A 8 -9.62 -0.59 14.23
CA GLY A 8 -10.94 -0.42 13.62
C GLY A 8 -11.52 0.99 13.71
N LYS A 9 -10.73 1.99 14.11
CA LYS A 9 -11.13 3.41 14.16
C LYS A 9 -10.77 4.17 12.87
N GLY A 10 -10.42 3.46 11.80
CA GLY A 10 -10.20 4.03 10.47
C GLY A 10 -11.53 4.34 9.76
N VAL A 11 -11.51 5.27 8.81
CA VAL A 11 -12.74 5.79 8.17
C VAL A 11 -13.07 5.11 6.85
N ASP A 12 -12.09 4.64 6.10
CA ASP A 12 -12.24 4.12 4.72
C ASP A 12 -13.25 2.98 4.64
N ARG A 13 -13.07 1.96 5.51
CA ARG A 13 -13.97 0.80 5.56
C ARG A 13 -15.37 1.17 6.07
N HIS A 14 -15.47 2.19 6.93
CA HIS A 14 -16.76 2.69 7.39
C HIS A 14 -17.50 3.42 6.26
N LEU A 15 -16.82 4.32 5.54
CA LEU A 15 -17.37 5.01 4.37
C LEU A 15 -17.76 4.02 3.26
N PHE A 16 -16.96 2.99 3.03
CA PHE A 16 -17.29 1.92 2.08
C PHE A 16 -18.55 1.15 2.50
N ALA A 17 -18.70 0.82 3.79
CA ALA A 17 -19.92 0.17 4.28
C ALA A 17 -21.16 1.05 4.08
N LEU A 18 -21.06 2.36 4.37
CA LEU A 18 -22.15 3.31 4.11
C LEU A 18 -22.52 3.38 2.62
N TYR A 19 -21.52 3.34 1.73
CA TYR A 19 -21.74 3.28 0.29
C TYR A 19 -22.47 2.00 -0.14
N VAL A 20 -22.05 0.83 0.36
CA VAL A 20 -22.72 -0.45 0.07
C VAL A 20 -24.19 -0.42 0.53
N VAL A 21 -24.44 0.09 1.74
CA VAL A 21 -25.81 0.24 2.28
C VAL A 21 -26.63 1.25 1.45
N SER A 22 -26.05 2.37 1.03
CA SER A 22 -26.76 3.35 0.22
C SER A 22 -27.17 2.77 -1.14
N LYS A 23 -26.31 1.92 -1.75
CA LYS A 23 -26.66 1.19 -2.98
C LYS A 23 -27.78 0.19 -2.76
N TYR A 24 -27.77 -0.56 -1.66
CA TYR A 24 -28.86 -1.48 -1.31
C TYR A 24 -30.20 -0.76 -1.14
N LEU A 25 -30.21 0.37 -0.42
CA LEU A 25 -31.40 1.19 -0.20
C LEU A 25 -31.79 2.06 -1.40
N ARG A 26 -31.01 2.03 -2.49
CA ARG A 26 -31.17 2.89 -3.68
C ARG A 26 -31.19 4.38 -3.34
N MET A 27 -30.39 4.78 -2.37
CA MET A 27 -30.22 6.16 -1.93
C MET A 27 -28.96 6.77 -2.54
N GLU A 28 -29.09 8.00 -3.03
CA GLU A 28 -27.94 8.81 -3.41
C GLU A 28 -27.46 9.67 -2.25
N SER A 29 -26.14 9.76 -2.09
CA SER A 29 -25.50 10.62 -1.11
C SER A 29 -24.45 11.47 -1.83
N PRO A 30 -24.66 12.80 -1.94
CA PRO A 30 -23.67 13.72 -2.50
C PRO A 30 -22.32 13.62 -1.79
N PHE A 31 -22.35 13.47 -0.45
CA PHE A 31 -21.15 13.28 0.37
C PHE A 31 -20.37 12.02 -0.02
N LEU A 32 -21.03 10.86 -0.13
CA LEU A 32 -20.34 9.63 -0.51
C LEU A 32 -19.82 9.69 -1.95
N LYS A 33 -20.51 10.40 -2.83
CA LYS A 33 -20.07 10.60 -4.22
C LYS A 33 -18.80 11.44 -4.28
N GLU A 34 -18.71 12.50 -3.50
CA GLU A 34 -17.54 13.38 -3.43
C GLU A 34 -16.34 12.63 -2.83
N ILE A 35 -16.49 12.05 -1.63
CA ILE A 35 -15.36 11.48 -0.91
C ILE A 35 -14.75 10.26 -1.61
N LEU A 36 -15.55 9.49 -2.34
CA LEU A 36 -15.08 8.31 -3.09
C LEU A 36 -14.53 8.65 -4.49
N SER A 37 -14.64 9.92 -4.92
CA SER A 37 -14.10 10.36 -6.22
C SER A 37 -12.61 10.70 -6.17
N GLU A 38 -12.06 10.90 -4.97
CA GLU A 38 -10.66 11.25 -4.77
C GLU A 38 -9.73 10.06 -5.07
N PRO A 39 -8.76 10.20 -5.98
CA PRO A 39 -7.85 9.12 -6.34
C PRO A 39 -6.75 8.95 -5.30
N TRP A 40 -6.38 7.69 -5.05
CA TRP A 40 -5.23 7.32 -4.22
C TRP A 40 -3.91 7.49 -4.98
N ARG A 41 -3.46 8.74 -5.15
CA ARG A 41 -2.22 9.05 -5.91
C ARG A 41 -0.94 8.49 -5.30
N LEU A 42 -0.94 8.20 -4.00
CA LEU A 42 0.17 7.54 -3.34
C LEU A 42 -0.37 6.33 -2.59
N SER A 43 -0.07 5.15 -3.11
CA SER A 43 -0.38 3.89 -2.45
C SER A 43 0.89 3.31 -1.86
N THR A 44 0.91 3.10 -0.54
CA THR A 44 2.10 2.63 0.18
C THR A 44 1.83 1.36 0.96
N SER A 45 2.82 0.48 1.04
CA SER A 45 2.79 -0.64 1.99
C SER A 45 4.17 -0.96 2.54
N GLN A 46 4.20 -1.20 3.85
CA GLN A 46 5.34 -1.85 4.49
C GLN A 46 5.16 -3.36 4.37
N THR A 47 6.19 -4.07 3.90
CA THR A 47 6.24 -5.54 3.95
C THR A 47 7.17 -5.96 5.09
N PRO A 48 6.65 -6.56 6.19
CA PRO A 48 7.49 -7.04 7.28
C PRO A 48 8.40 -8.19 6.84
N MET A 49 9.66 -8.22 7.31
CA MET A 49 10.67 -9.19 6.87
C MET A 49 10.56 -10.59 7.53
N GLU A 50 9.56 -10.87 8.36
CA GLU A 50 9.50 -12.13 9.15
C GLU A 50 8.70 -13.29 8.54
N GLN A 51 8.21 -13.20 7.30
CA GLN A 51 7.44 -14.30 6.69
C GLN A 51 8.28 -15.48 6.14
N SER A 52 9.61 -15.45 6.29
CA SER A 52 10.50 -16.56 5.95
C SER A 52 11.16 -17.10 7.23
N THR A 53 10.45 -17.99 7.93
CA THR A 53 10.85 -18.56 9.22
C THR A 53 12.13 -19.39 9.18
N ASP A 54 12.66 -19.73 8.00
CA ASP A 54 13.89 -20.52 7.88
C ASP A 54 14.79 -20.04 6.73
N ARG A 55 15.49 -18.93 6.97
CA ARG A 55 16.60 -18.47 6.10
C ARG A 55 17.85 -18.28 6.93
N ARG A 56 18.32 -19.37 7.56
CA ARG A 56 19.75 -19.47 7.83
C ARG A 56 20.45 -19.47 6.46
N PRO A 57 21.34 -18.51 6.17
CA PRO A 57 22.09 -18.55 4.93
C PRO A 57 22.87 -19.87 4.89
N PRO A 58 23.02 -20.49 3.72
CA PRO A 58 24.03 -21.53 3.53
C PRO A 58 25.37 -21.01 4.07
N SER A 59 26.05 -21.84 4.86
CA SER A 59 27.35 -21.49 5.44
C SER A 59 28.28 -20.95 4.34
N GLY A 60 28.71 -19.68 4.47
CA GLY A 60 29.64 -19.04 3.53
C GLY A 60 29.07 -17.89 2.70
N HIS A 61 27.76 -17.64 2.68
CA HIS A 61 27.17 -16.52 1.91
C HIS A 61 26.21 -15.64 2.73
N PRO A 62 26.74 -14.76 3.61
CA PRO A 62 25.92 -13.84 4.41
C PRO A 62 25.14 -12.81 3.57
N VAL A 63 25.57 -12.53 2.34
CA VAL A 63 24.96 -11.54 1.41
C VAL A 63 23.61 -12.01 0.83
N LEU A 64 23.32 -13.31 0.85
CA LEU A 64 22.06 -13.87 0.31
C LEU A 64 20.85 -13.75 1.28
N ARG A 65 21.02 -13.15 2.46
CA ARG A 65 19.95 -12.99 3.46
C ARG A 65 18.85 -12.01 3.03
N PHE A 66 19.16 -11.05 2.15
CA PHE A 66 18.31 -9.91 1.86
C PHE A 66 17.82 -9.96 0.42
N GLN A 67 16.64 -10.53 0.23
CA GLN A 67 15.94 -10.41 -1.05
C GLN A 67 14.95 -9.25 -0.96
N PRO A 68 15.12 -8.17 -1.74
CA PRO A 68 14.09 -7.16 -1.93
C PRO A 68 12.95 -7.79 -2.73
N GLY A 69 12.09 -8.54 -2.04
CA GLY A 69 10.87 -9.10 -2.60
C GLY A 69 9.70 -8.15 -2.36
N GLY A 70 8.67 -8.24 -3.21
CA GLY A 70 7.47 -7.42 -3.08
C GLY A 70 7.50 -6.14 -3.91
N GLY A 71 6.32 -5.58 -4.12
CA GLY A 71 6.07 -4.49 -5.04
C GLY A 71 4.67 -4.59 -5.64
N PHE A 72 4.12 -3.46 -6.02
CA PHE A 72 2.83 -3.36 -6.70
C PHE A 72 2.85 -2.12 -7.62
N GLY A 73 2.00 -2.12 -8.64
CA GLY A 73 1.83 -0.97 -9.53
C GLY A 73 1.04 0.17 -8.88
N PRO A 74 1.07 1.39 -9.44
CA PRO A 74 0.25 2.50 -8.95
C PRO A 74 -1.24 2.20 -9.13
N VAL A 75 -2.06 2.66 -8.18
CA VAL A 75 -3.53 2.47 -8.18
C VAL A 75 -4.28 3.62 -8.87
N ALA A 76 -3.59 4.72 -9.15
CA ALA A 76 -4.08 5.85 -9.93
C ALA A 76 -3.18 6.03 -11.16
N ASP A 77 -3.75 6.48 -12.28
CA ASP A 77 -2.98 6.68 -13.52
C ASP A 77 -1.91 7.76 -13.35
N ASP A 78 -2.16 8.76 -12.50
CA ASP A 78 -1.28 9.86 -12.14
C ASP A 78 -0.58 9.68 -10.77
N GLY A 79 -0.43 8.43 -10.32
CA GLY A 79 0.08 8.12 -8.98
C GLY A 79 1.28 7.18 -8.93
N TYR A 80 1.73 6.90 -7.70
CA TYR A 80 2.83 6.00 -7.38
C TYR A 80 2.38 4.82 -6.52
N GLY A 81 2.98 3.65 -6.79
CA GLY A 81 2.98 2.50 -5.88
C GLY A 81 4.33 2.42 -5.18
N VAL A 82 4.34 2.50 -3.85
CA VAL A 82 5.58 2.47 -3.05
C VAL A 82 5.52 1.35 -2.04
N SER A 83 6.31 0.30 -2.25
CA SER A 83 6.53 -0.74 -1.25
C SER A 83 7.88 -0.54 -0.60
N TYR A 84 7.97 -0.74 0.71
CA TYR A 84 9.23 -0.65 1.43
C TYR A 84 9.42 -1.77 2.47
N ILE A 85 10.68 -2.13 2.67
CA ILE A 85 11.12 -3.16 3.61
C ILE A 85 12.25 -2.60 4.47
N PHE A 86 12.06 -2.64 5.79
CA PHE A 86 13.16 -2.45 6.74
C PHE A 86 13.95 -3.75 6.84
N SER A 87 15.24 -3.67 6.56
CA SER A 87 16.14 -4.81 6.48
C SER A 87 17.19 -4.70 7.57
N GLY A 88 16.88 -5.26 8.74
CA GLY A 88 17.68 -5.02 9.94
C GLY A 88 17.71 -3.54 10.30
N ASP A 89 18.82 -3.09 10.87
CA ASP A 89 18.99 -1.71 11.33
C ASP A 89 19.72 -0.82 10.30
N ASP A 90 20.30 -1.41 9.26
CA ASP A 90 21.28 -0.75 8.39
C ASP A 90 20.74 -0.42 6.98
N ALA A 91 19.57 -0.94 6.61
CA ALA A 91 19.06 -0.79 5.25
C ALA A 91 17.53 -0.70 5.16
N ILE A 92 17.06 0.08 4.19
CA ILE A 92 15.67 0.13 3.75
C ILE A 92 15.64 -0.10 2.23
N PHE A 93 14.86 -1.08 1.79
CA PHE A 93 14.61 -1.31 0.37
C PHE A 93 13.31 -0.64 -0.04
N PHE A 94 13.34 0.08 -1.16
CA PHE A 94 12.16 0.68 -1.78
C PHE A 94 11.91 0.06 -3.16
N HIS A 95 10.66 -0.32 -3.41
CA HIS A 95 10.14 -0.59 -4.74
C HIS A 95 9.15 0.52 -5.10
N ILE A 96 9.53 1.39 -6.02
CA ILE A 96 8.72 2.51 -6.49
C ILE A 96 8.28 2.23 -7.92
N SER A 97 6.97 2.35 -8.17
CA SER A 97 6.38 2.18 -9.50
C SER A 97 5.49 3.36 -9.85
N SER A 98 5.47 3.70 -11.13
CA SER A 98 4.63 4.73 -11.75
C SER A 98 4.23 4.25 -13.16
N ARG A 99 3.47 5.05 -13.90
CA ARG A 99 3.18 4.81 -15.31
C ARG A 99 3.94 5.80 -16.18
N HIS A 100 4.77 5.33 -17.11
CA HIS A 100 5.45 6.19 -18.10
C HIS A 100 4.49 7.05 -18.93
N SER A 101 3.24 6.64 -19.09
CA SER A 101 2.22 7.41 -19.82
C SER A 101 1.73 8.65 -19.05
N SER A 102 2.06 8.78 -17.77
CA SER A 102 1.65 9.92 -16.95
C SER A 102 2.70 11.02 -17.00
N SER A 103 2.29 12.22 -17.41
CA SER A 103 3.13 13.43 -17.36
C SER A 103 3.28 14.02 -15.96
N LEU A 104 2.55 13.49 -14.98
CA LEU A 104 2.51 13.98 -13.60
C LEU A 104 3.40 13.15 -12.66
N THR A 105 3.93 12.03 -13.14
CA THR A 105 4.88 11.19 -12.41
C THR A 105 6.24 11.25 -13.09
N VAL A 106 7.32 11.26 -12.30
CA VAL A 106 8.70 11.35 -12.79
C VAL A 106 9.30 9.96 -12.78
N ASP A 107 10.07 9.64 -13.82
CA ASP A 107 10.95 8.46 -13.86
C ASP A 107 12.23 8.70 -13.06
#